data_AF-A0A9D7XTD6-F1
#
_entry.id   AF-A0A9D7XTD6-F1
#
_cell.length_a   1.000
_cell.length_b   1.000
_cell.length_c   1.000
_cell.angle_alpha   90.00
_cell.angle_beta   90.00
_cell.angle_gamma   90.00
#
_symmetry.space_group_name_H-M   'P 1'
#
loop_
_entity.id
_entity.type
_entity.pdbx_description
1 polymer ?
#
loop_
_entity_poly.entity_id
_entity_poly.type
_entity_poly.pdbx_seq_one_letter_code
_entity_poly.pdbx_strand_id
1 'polypeptide(L)' 'MLSELLALHEEMIVQLRTDNEACAKNFKDVGTADFLTGLMEQHEKAAWMLRAQLENEEEETS' A
#
# COMPACT_ATOMS: atom_id res chain seq x y z
N MET A 1 -3.24 -17.00 -2.10
CA MET A 1 -2.59 -16.68 -0.81
C MET A 1 -1.65 -15.49 -0.91
N LEU A 2 -0.44 -15.59 -1.48
CA LEU A 2 0.49 -14.43 -1.56
C LEU A 2 0.03 -13.34 -2.54
N SER A 3 -0.48 -13.74 -3.71
CA SER A 3 -1.07 -12.81 -4.70
C SER A 3 -2.30 -12.07 -4.16
N GLU A 4 -3.15 -12.73 -3.37
CA GLU A 4 -4.29 -12.11 -2.70
C GLU A 4 -3.84 -11.11 -1.62
N LEU A 5 -2.78 -11.44 -0.88
CA LEU A 5 -2.20 -10.53 0.11
C LEU A 5 -1.61 -9.29 -0.57
N LEU A 6 -0.92 -9.46 -1.72
CA LEU A 6 -0.44 -8.35 -2.53
C LEU A 6 -1.60 -7.45 -2.98
N ALA A 7 -2.67 -8.04 -3.52
CA ALA A 7 -3.85 -7.31 -3.96
C ALA A 7 -4.49 -6.50 -2.81
N LEU A 8 -4.57 -7.07 -1.61
CA LEU A 8 -5.04 -6.36 -0.41
C LEU A 8 -4.15 -5.17 -0.03
N HIS A 9 -2.82 -5.31 -0.11
CA HIS A 9 -1.92 -4.18 0.13
C HIS A 9 -2.09 -3.07 -0.91
N GLU A 10 -2.28 -3.42 -2.18
CA GLU A 10 -2.54 -2.46 -3.27
C GLU A 10 -3.88 -1.72 -3.09
N GLU A 11 -4.93 -2.43 -2.69
CA GLU A 11 -6.23 -1.83 -2.38
C GLU A 11 -6.12 -0.84 -1.19
N MET A 12 -5.42 -1.23 -0.13
CA MET A 12 -5.17 -0.35 1.02
C MET A 12 -4.41 0.93 0.64
N ILE A 13 -3.42 0.85 -0.26
CA ILE A 13 -2.69 2.04 -0.75
C ILE A 13 -3.63 3.02 -1.45
N VAL A 14 -4.53 2.53 -2.31
CA VAL A 14 -5.50 3.38 -3.02
C VAL A 14 -6.47 4.04 -2.04
N GLN A 15 -6.95 3.29 -1.05
CA GLN A 15 -7.85 3.83 -0.02
C GLN A 15 -7.15 4.89 0.83
N LEU A 16 -5.95 4.60 1.35
CA LEU A 16 -5.15 5.52 2.16
C LEU A 16 -4.85 6.82 1.40
N ARG A 17 -4.55 6.75 0.09
CA ARG A 17 -4.32 7.94 -0.74
C ARG A 17 -5.57 8.82 -0.83
N THR A 18 -6.73 8.19 -1.01
CA THR A 18 -8.02 8.91 -1.07
C THR A 18 -8.32 9.61 0.25
N ASP A 19 -8.13 8.90 1.36
CA ASP A 19 -8.38 9.44 2.70
C ASP A 19 -7.37 10.54 3.07
N ASN A 20 -6.11 10.37 2.68
CA ASN A 20 -5.06 11.38 2.84
C ASN A 20 -5.44 12.70 2.14
N GLU A 21 -5.86 12.63 0.88
CA GLU A 21 -6.31 13.80 0.14
C GLU A 21 -7.52 14.47 0.81
N ALA A 22 -8.47 13.69 1.33
CA ALA A 22 -9.61 14.22 2.06
C ALA A 22 -9.19 14.92 3.37
N CYS A 23 -8.30 14.32 4.16
CA CYS A 23 -7.73 14.91 5.37
C CYS A 23 -7.01 16.23 5.07
N ALA A 24 -6.15 16.26 4.05
CA ALA A 24 -5.39 17.45 3.69
C ALA A 24 -6.26 18.58 3.13
N LYS A 25 -7.19 18.27 2.22
CA LYS A 25 -7.96 19.28 1.47
C LYS A 25 -9.27 19.66 2.14
N ASN A 26 -10.07 18.68 2.54
CA ASN A 26 -11.44 18.91 3.02
C ASN A 26 -11.45 19.26 4.51
N PHE A 27 -10.65 18.54 5.31
CA PHE A 27 -10.60 18.71 6.76
C PHE A 27 -9.47 19.62 7.23
N LYS A 28 -8.50 19.92 6.36
CA LYS A 28 -7.28 20.68 6.69
C LYS A 28 -6.51 20.10 7.89
N ASP A 29 -6.64 18.79 8.08
CA ASP A 29 -5.96 18.04 9.13
C ASP A 29 -4.66 17.47 8.57
N VAL A 30 -3.62 18.30 8.65
CA VAL A 30 -2.27 17.96 8.17
C VAL A 30 -1.65 16.83 9.00
N GLY A 31 -1.97 16.75 10.30
CA GLY A 31 -1.41 15.72 11.18
C GLY A 31 -1.92 14.32 10.81
N THR A 32 -3.23 14.21 10.55
CA THR A 32 -3.82 12.94 10.09
C THR A 32 -3.37 12.60 8.68
N ALA A 33 -3.28 13.58 7.77
CA ALA A 33 -2.74 13.34 6.43
C ALA A 33 -1.31 12.79 6.48
N ASP A 34 -0.42 13.36 7.30
CA ASP A 34 0.95 12.85 7.48
C ASP A 34 0.98 11.43 8.06
N PHE A 35 0.14 11.14 9.05
CA PHE A 35 -0.01 9.79 9.60
C PHE A 35 -0.44 8.78 8.52
N LEU A 36 -1.42 9.13 7.67
CA LEU A 36 -1.87 8.27 6.57
C LEU A 36 -0.79 8.08 5.51
N THR A 37 0.05 9.09 5.24
CA THR A 37 1.24 8.94 4.38
C THR A 37 2.17 7.87 4.94
N GLY A 38 2.49 7.93 6.24
CA GLY A 38 3.36 6.95 6.89
C GLY A 38 2.81 5.52 6.86
N LEU A 39 1.49 5.34 6.95
CA LEU A 39 0.85 4.03 6.76
C LEU A 39 0.96 3.56 5.30
N MET A 40 0.74 4.45 4.34
CA MET A 40 0.82 4.12 2.91
C MET A 40 2.21 3.61 2.53
N GLU A 41 3.28 4.25 3.03
CA GLU A 41 4.66 3.81 2.83
C GLU A 41 4.91 2.37 3.33
N GLN A 42 4.29 1.99 4.46
CA GLN A 42 4.41 0.62 4.99
C GLN A 42 3.72 -0.40 4.07
N HIS A 43 2.53 -0.09 3.55
CA HIS A 43 1.84 -0.97 2.60
C HIS A 43 2.60 -1.06 1.27
N GLU A 44 3.17 0.03 0.77
CA GLU A 44 3.98 0.03 -0.46
C GLU A 44 5.23 -0.85 -0.32
N LYS A 45 5.93 -0.76 0.82
CA LYS A 45 7.07 -1.62 1.12
C LYS A 45 6.69 -3.10 1.19
N ALA A 46 5.57 -3.43 1.83
CA ALA A 46 5.06 -4.80 1.89
C ALA A 46 4.67 -5.32 0.50
N ALA A 47 3.96 -4.53 -0.30
CA ALA A 47 3.61 -4.88 -1.67
C ALA A 47 4.85 -5.14 -2.53
N TRP A 48 5.89 -4.31 -2.40
CA TRP A 48 7.17 -4.53 -3.10
C TRP A 48 7.81 -5.87 -2.73
N MET A 49 7.88 -6.21 -1.44
CA MET A 49 8.44 -7.49 -0.98
C MET A 49 7.62 -8.69 -1.49
N LEU A 50 6.29 -8.57 -1.51
CA LEU A 50 5.41 -9.62 -2.02
C LEU A 50 5.57 -9.84 -3.53
N ARG A 51 5.72 -8.76 -4.32
CA ARG A 51 6.01 -8.86 -5.75
C ARG A 51 7.33 -9.59 -6.00
N ALA A 52 8.39 -9.20 -5.30
CA ALA A 52 9.70 -9.86 -5.44
C ALA A 52 9.63 -11.35 -5.08
N GLN A 53 8.84 -11.72 -4.05
CA GLN A 53 8.65 -13.12 -3.69
C GLN A 53 7.89 -13.91 -4.77
N LEU A 54 6.83 -13.33 -5.33
CA LEU A 54 6.05 -13.97 -6.41
C LEU A 54 6.86 -14.14 -7.69
N GLU A 55 7.67 -13.14 -8.06
CA GLU A 55 8.58 -13.21 -9.22
C GLU A 55 9.58 -14.37 -9.07
N ASN A 56 10.18 -14.53 -7.89
CA ASN A 56 11.10 -15.65 -7.62
C ASN A 56 10.41 -17.02 -7.73
N GLU A 57 9.16 -17.14 -7.25
CA GLU A 57 8.39 -18.39 -7.34
C GLU A 57 8.05 -18.77 -8.80
N GLU A 58 7.79 -17.79 -9.66
CA GLU A 58 7.56 -18.00 -11.09
C GLU A 58 8.84 -18.46 -11.83
N GLU A 59 10.01 -17.93 -11.45
CA GLU A 59 11.31 -18.34 -12.00
C GLU A 59 11.69 -19.77 -11.58
N GLU A 60 11.40 -20.19 -10.34
CA GLU A 60 11.71 -21.55 -9.86
C GLU A 60 10.78 -22.62 -10.45
N THR A 61 9.59 -22.24 -10.93
CA THR A 61 8.59 -23.15 -11.50
C THR A 61 8.62 -23.25 -13.02
N SER A 62 9.47 -22.45 -13.67
CA SER A 62 9.70 -22.41 -15.13
C SER A 62 10.89 -23.27 -15.57
#